data_AF-A0A8J4TT71-F1
#
_entry.id   AF-A0A8J4TT71-F1
#
_cell.length_a   1.000
_cell.length_b   1.000
_cell.length_c   1.000
_cell.angle_alpha   90.00
_cell.angle_beta   90.00
_cell.angle_gamma   90.00
#
_symmetry.space_group_name_H-M   'P 1'
#
loop_
_entity.id
_entity.type
_entity.pdbx_description
1 polymer ?
#
loop_
_entity_poly.entity_id
_entity_poly.type
_entity_poly.pdbx_seq_one_letter_code
_entity_poly.pdbx_strand_id
1 'polypeptide(L)' 'ERCSKEINECSSNPCLSGGTCVDKVNGFECQCPPGTHGLLCHSGADHCAPQPCRHGRCEEIQNG' A
#
# COMPACT_ATOMS: atom_id res chain seq x y z
N GLU A 1 31.83 -13.68 -8.64
CA GLU A 1 30.92 -13.75 -7.47
C GLU A 1 29.60 -13.13 -7.88
N ARG A 2 28.48 -13.84 -7.77
CA ARG A 2 27.15 -13.33 -8.13
C ARG A 2 26.51 -12.76 -6.87
N CYS A 3 26.66 -11.46 -6.63
CA CYS A 3 25.99 -10.77 -5.52
C CYS A 3 24.51 -10.45 -5.86
N SER A 4 23.85 -11.33 -6.61
CA SER A 4 22.45 -11.20 -7.02
C SER A 4 21.57 -12.06 -6.14
N LYS A 5 21.84 -12.09 -4.83
CA LYS A 5 20.94 -12.76 -3.90
C LYS A 5 19.81 -11.77 -3.65
N GLU A 6 18.82 -11.80 -4.54
CA GLU A 6 17.52 -11.17 -4.31
C GLU A 6 17.09 -11.52 -2.88
N ILE A 7 17.03 -10.49 -2.05
CA ILE A 7 16.60 -10.63 -0.67
C ILE A 7 15.09 -10.62 -0.75
N ASN A 8 14.43 -11.65 -0.22
CA ASN A 8 12.98 -11.63 -0.19
C ASN A 8 12.52 -10.64 0.89
N GLU A 9 12.25 -9.38 0.50
CA GLU A 9 11.77 -8.36 1.43
C GLU A 9 10.35 -8.66 1.95
N CYS A 10 9.60 -9.52 1.27
CA CYS A 10 8.31 -10.01 1.73
C CYS A 10 8.38 -11.03 2.87
N SER A 11 9.56 -11.59 3.18
CA SER A 11 9.71 -12.57 4.28
C SER A 11 9.33 -12.00 5.65
N SER A 12 9.37 -10.67 5.81
CA SER A 12 8.98 -9.98 7.05
C SER A 12 7.50 -9.61 7.10
N ASN A 13 6.73 -9.93 6.05
CA ASN A 13 5.33 -9.52 5.86
C ASN A 13 5.12 -8.01 6.10
N PRO A 14 5.76 -7.13 5.31
CA PRO A 14 5.69 -5.69 5.53
C PRO A 14 4.29 -5.10 5.23
N CYS A 15 3.48 -5.76 4.40
CA CYS A 15 2.15 -5.26 4.01
C CYS A 15 1.13 -5.44 5.14
N LEU A 16 0.38 -4.38 5.42
CA LEU A 16 -0.64 -4.32 6.45
C LEU A 16 -2.05 -4.53 5.86
N SER A 17 -3.04 -4.63 6.74
CA SER A 17 -4.47 -4.60 6.39
C SER A 17 -4.92 -5.68 5.39
N GLY A 18 -4.19 -6.80 5.31
CA GLY A 18 -4.46 -7.87 4.34
C GLY A 18 -3.86 -7.63 2.95
N GLY A 19 -2.93 -6.68 2.81
CA GLY A 19 -2.17 -6.47 1.59
C GLY A 19 -1.31 -7.67 1.21
N THR A 20 -1.24 -7.99 -0.09
CA THR A 20 -0.39 -9.06 -0.60
C THR A 20 1.00 -8.52 -0.94
N CYS A 21 2.03 -9.05 -0.29
CA CYS A 21 3.40 -8.66 -0.59
C CYS A 21 3.91 -9.36 -1.85
N VAL A 22 4.45 -8.57 -2.78
CA VAL A 22 5.08 -9.04 -4.01
C VAL A 22 6.55 -8.64 -3.99
N ASP A 23 7.40 -9.66 -3.96
CA ASP A 23 8.85 -9.52 -4.07
C ASP A 23 9.23 -9.01 -5.46
N LYS A 24 10.12 -8.02 -5.54
CA LYS A 24 10.58 -7.38 -6.77
C LYS A 24 12.11 -7.33 -6.78
N VAL A 25 12.66 -7.16 -7.98
CA VAL A 25 14.10 -6.95 -8.11
C VAL A 25 14.50 -5.66 -7.41
N ASN A 26 15.30 -5.78 -6.36
CA ASN A 26 15.75 -4.69 -5.49
C ASN A 26 14.64 -4.01 -4.65
N GLY A 27 13.62 -4.76 -4.20
CA GLY A 27 12.63 -4.29 -3.22
C GLY A 27 11.32 -5.10 -3.18
N PHE A 28 10.29 -4.53 -2.55
CA PHE A 28 8.95 -5.14 -2.53
C PHE A 28 7.86 -4.15 -2.92
N GLU A 29 6.71 -4.69 -3.31
CA GLU A 29 5.49 -3.96 -3.62
C GLU A 29 4.32 -4.60 -2.88
N CYS A 30 3.53 -3.81 -2.16
CA CYS A 30 2.31 -4.30 -1.55
C CYS A 30 1.11 -4.07 -2.47
N GLN A 31 0.42 -5.14 -2.84
CA GLN A 31 -0.89 -5.08 -3.48
C GLN A 31 -1.96 -4.87 -2.41
N CYS A 32 -2.46 -3.65 -2.35
CA CYS A 32 -3.38 -3.20 -1.33
C CYS A 32 -4.84 -3.56 -1.67
N PRO A 33 -5.62 -4.13 -0.72
CA PRO A 33 -7.06 -4.27 -0.91
C PRO A 33 -7.76 -2.91 -0.99
N PRO A 34 -8.98 -2.86 -1.58
CA PRO A 34 -9.76 -1.62 -1.67
C PRO A 34 -9.91 -0.94 -0.30
N GLY A 35 -9.67 0.38 -0.25
CA GLY A 35 -9.72 1.19 0.97
C GLY A 35 -8.41 1.20 1.78
N THR A 36 -7.33 0.60 1.28
CA THR A 36 -6.00 0.67 1.89
C THR A 36 -4.99 1.22 0.89
N HIS A 37 -4.08 2.08 1.35
CA HIS A 37 -3.18 2.80 0.45
C HIS A 37 -1.78 3.00 1.06
N GLY A 38 -0.86 3.45 0.23
CA GLY A 38 0.55 3.67 0.58
C GLY A 38 1.39 2.40 0.45
N LEU A 39 2.70 2.54 0.70
CA LEU A 39 3.70 1.47 0.48
C LEU A 39 3.40 0.19 1.26
N LEU A 40 2.78 0.31 2.44
CA LEU A 40 2.48 -0.81 3.33
C LEU A 40 0.98 -1.10 3.45
N CYS A 41 0.12 -0.54 2.59
CA CYS A 41 -1.34 -0.71 2.69
C CYS A 41 -1.89 -0.34 4.07
N HIS A 42 -1.51 0.84 4.57
CA HIS A 42 -2.08 1.35 5.82
C HIS A 42 -3.58 1.56 5.61
N SER A 43 -4.39 1.11 6.57
CA SER A 43 -5.85 1.26 6.61
C SER A 43 -6.31 2.69 6.94
N GLY A 44 -5.52 3.70 6.55
CA GLY A 44 -5.62 5.06 7.07
C GLY A 44 -5.53 6.15 6.03
N ALA A 45 -5.58 5.82 4.74
CA ALA A 45 -5.86 6.83 3.74
C ALA A 45 -7.38 6.98 3.68
N ASP A 46 -7.94 7.64 4.68
CA ASP A 46 -9.11 8.46 4.41
C ASP A 46 -8.66 9.40 3.28
N HIS A 47 -9.10 9.15 2.05
CA HIS A 47 -8.77 10.01 0.90
C HIS A 47 -9.26 11.44 1.12
N CYS A 48 -10.13 11.62 2.11
CA CYS A 48 -10.63 12.86 2.62
C CYS A 48 -9.85 13.38 3.83
N ALA A 49 -8.65 12.88 4.13
CA ALA A 49 -7.79 13.38 5.20
C ALA A 49 -6.42 13.86 4.68
N PRO A 50 -5.99 15.11 5.00
CA PRO A 50 -6.79 16.16 5.64
C PRO A 50 -7.74 16.79 4.61
N GLN A 51 -9.06 16.74 4.89
CA GLN A 51 -10.18 17.24 4.07
C GLN A 51 -9.75 18.14 2.90
N PRO A 52 -9.44 17.55 1.73
CA PRO A 52 -8.88 18.30 0.61
C PRO A 52 -9.90 19.29 0.04
N CYS A 53 -11.19 19.03 0.27
CA CYS A 53 -12.29 19.87 -0.17
C CYS A 53 -12.63 20.96 0.86
N ARG A 54 -12.21 22.20 0.59
CA ARG A 54 -12.50 23.36 1.47
C ARG A 54 -13.99 23.75 1.55
N HIS A 55 -14.79 23.39 0.54
CA HIS A 55 -16.24 23.66 0.46
C HIS A 55 -16.96 22.52 -0.28
N GLY A 56 -16.90 21.31 0.26
CA GLY A 56 -17.59 20.14 -0.28
C GLY A 56 -17.40 18.93 0.63
N ARG A 57 -18.24 17.91 0.47
CA ARG A 57 -18.01 16.61 1.13
C ARG A 57 -17.12 15.79 0.22
N CYS A 58 -15.97 15.37 0.72
CA CYS A 58 -15.21 14.33 0.05
C CYS A 58 -15.99 13.02 0.23
N GLU A 59 -16.37 12.43 -0.89
CA GLU A 59 -17.09 11.17 -0.94
C GLU A 59 -16.08 10.11 -1.35
N GLU A 60 -15.76 9.21 -0.43
CA GLU A 60 -15.03 7.99 -0.77
C GLU A 60 -15.90 7.21 -1.75
N ILE A 61 -15.65 7.38 -3.04
CA ILE A 61 -16.27 6.56 -4.08
C ILE A 61 -15.71 5.15 -3.95
N GLN A 62 -16.40 4.32 -3.15
CA GLN A 62 -16.21 2.88 -3.11
C GLN A 62 -16.66 2.28 -4.45
N ASN A 63 -15.84 2.41 -5.48
CA ASN A 63 -16.00 1.70 -6.75
C ASN A 63 -14.63 1.40 -7.35
N GLY A 64 -14.07 0.25 -6.97
CA GLY A 64 -12.91 -0.38 -7.60
C GLY A 64 -11.76 -0.60 -6.65
#